data_AF-G8H2L3-F1
#
_entry.id   AF-G8H2L3-F1
#
_cell.length_a   1.000
_cell.length_b   1.000
_cell.length_c   1.000
_cell.angle_alpha   90.00
_cell.angle_beta   90.00
_cell.angle_gamma   90.00
#
_symmetry.space_group_name_H-M   'P 1'
#
loop_
_entity.id
_entity.type
_entity.pdbx_description
1 polymer ?
#
loop_
_entity_poly.entity_id
_entity_poly.type
_entity_poly.pdbx_seq_one_letter_code
_entity_poly.pdbx_strand_id
1 'polypeptide(L)'
;GNSGPIAMGVWVVLMNANEFINAVVWYGDVINRAPVWCDITIGLGGQVGRLAAVFCIARFLADVVSPRATAMTRQDRRRRAFFDYTVSFGVPIIIMGCHIVYQANRFAILRGVGCTATQLMSWPTLVLRLIWGPIFAVGGVFYSAYTVYRLIRHRRNFGRIVAGAHSALTTGRFIRLAILSMSYLCIGVPLSLFSVIQNIATSGRYFDYSWQYFRSTWHHEPILVSDKQTLP
;
A
#
# COMPACT_ATOMS: atom_id res chain seq x y z
N GLY A 1 -0.65 -9.50 20.45
CA GLY A 1 -0.74 -9.45 18.98
C GLY A 1 -1.12 -8.04 18.60
N ASN A 2 -0.13 -7.16 18.48
CA ASN A 2 -0.30 -5.80 17.97
C ASN A 2 0.25 -5.73 16.53
N SER A 3 0.17 -6.83 15.78
CA SER A 3 0.81 -7.04 14.48
C SER A 3 0.37 -6.02 13.44
N GLY A 4 -0.94 -5.83 13.28
CA GLY A 4 -1.52 -4.87 12.33
C GLY A 4 -1.06 -3.43 12.54
N PRO A 5 -1.25 -2.83 13.74
CA PRO A 5 -0.81 -1.46 14.01
C PRO A 5 0.70 -1.25 13.87
N ILE A 6 1.52 -2.23 14.27
CA ILE A 6 2.98 -2.15 14.13
C ILE A 6 3.39 -2.17 12.66
N ALA A 7 2.83 -3.09 11.86
CA ALA A 7 3.11 -3.18 10.44
C ALA A 7 2.76 -1.88 9.70
N MET A 8 1.61 -1.28 10.03
CA MET A 8 1.24 0.03 9.49
C MET A 8 2.19 1.14 9.92
N GLY A 9 2.57 1.22 11.19
CA GLY A 9 3.52 2.23 11.66
C GLY A 9 4.82 2.19 10.86
N VAL A 10 5.35 0.98 10.63
CA VAL A 10 6.55 0.76 9.81
C VAL A 10 6.35 1.26 8.38
N TRP A 11 5.28 0.83 7.70
CA TRP A 11 5.02 1.25 6.32
C TRP A 11 4.75 2.75 6.17
N VAL A 12 4.02 3.35 7.11
CA VAL A 12 3.74 4.80 7.10
C VAL A 12 5.03 5.59 7.24
N VAL A 13 5.89 5.26 8.21
CA VAL A 13 7.16 5.96 8.41
C VAL A 13 8.07 5.82 7.19
N LEU A 14 8.24 4.59 6.68
CA LEU A 14 9.07 4.32 5.51
C LEU A 14 8.59 5.11 4.28
N MET A 15 7.28 5.14 4.02
CA MET A 15 6.73 5.80 2.84
C MET A 15 6.74 7.31 2.92
N ASN A 16 6.44 7.88 4.10
CA ASN A 16 6.52 9.32 4.30
C ASN A 16 7.97 9.79 4.19
N ALA A 17 8.93 9.04 4.74
CA ALA A 17 10.35 9.36 4.59
C ALA A 17 10.78 9.29 3.12
N ASN A 18 10.33 8.27 2.39
CA ASN A 18 10.61 8.13 0.96
C ASN A 18 10.05 9.30 0.14
N GLU A 19 8.79 9.67 0.35
CA GLU A 19 8.14 10.80 -0.35
C GLU A 19 8.78 12.14 0.03
N PHE A 20 9.13 12.33 1.30
CA PHE A 20 9.81 13.54 1.75
C PHE A 20 11.18 13.73 1.08
N ILE A 21 12.01 12.68 1.07
CA ILE A 21 13.34 12.75 0.43
C ILE A 21 13.19 12.99 -1.07
N ASN A 22 12.25 12.30 -1.73
CA ASN A 22 11.99 12.49 -3.16
C ASN A 22 11.54 13.93 -3.47
N ALA A 23 10.62 14.49 -2.69
CA ALA A 23 10.13 15.85 -2.88
C ALA A 23 11.23 16.90 -2.63
N VAL A 24 12.10 16.70 -1.64
CA VAL A 24 13.20 17.64 -1.33
C VAL A 24 14.30 17.59 -2.39
N VAL A 25 14.75 16.38 -2.77
CA VAL A 25 15.88 16.22 -3.69
C VAL A 25 15.53 16.65 -5.12
N TRP A 26 14.28 16.41 -5.56
CA TRP A 26 13.81 16.72 -6.91
C TRP A 26 12.74 17.81 -6.95
N TYR A 27 12.77 18.74 -5.98
CA TYR A 27 11.81 19.85 -5.90
C TYR A 27 11.81 20.71 -7.17
N GLY A 28 13.00 21.11 -7.63
CA GLY A 28 13.18 22.10 -8.69
C GLY A 28 13.56 21.54 -10.05
N ASP A 29 14.05 20.31 -10.11
CA ASP A 29 14.75 19.76 -11.27
C ASP A 29 14.60 18.23 -11.38
N VAL A 30 14.95 17.70 -12.55
CA VAL A 30 14.86 16.27 -12.90
C VAL A 30 16.23 15.61 -13.02
N ILE A 31 17.28 16.20 -12.44
CA ILE A 31 18.65 15.69 -12.60
C ILE A 31 18.80 14.40 -11.78
N ASN A 32 19.44 13.38 -12.36
CA ASN A 32 19.75 12.14 -11.65
C ASN A 32 20.92 12.34 -10.65
N ARG A 33 20.60 12.88 -9.46
CA ARG A 33 21.57 13.13 -8.38
C ARG A 33 21.93 11.88 -7.57
N ALA A 34 20.98 10.96 -7.41
CA ALA A 34 21.09 9.81 -6.51
C ALA A 34 20.50 8.54 -7.16
N PRO A 35 21.23 7.88 -8.07
CA PRO A 35 20.72 6.69 -8.78
C PRO A 35 20.44 5.51 -7.83
N VAL A 36 21.28 5.32 -6.80
CA VAL A 36 21.10 4.26 -5.81
C VAL A 36 19.81 4.46 -5.00
N TRP A 37 19.47 5.72 -4.70
CA TRP A 37 18.22 6.04 -4.01
C TRP A 37 17.00 5.66 -4.86
N CYS A 38 17.01 6.00 -6.15
CA CYS A 38 15.91 5.65 -7.05
C CYS A 38 15.69 4.13 -7.15
N ASP A 39 16.75 3.32 -7.19
CA ASP A 39 16.62 1.86 -7.21
C ASP A 39 15.94 1.33 -5.94
N ILE A 40 16.30 1.87 -4.76
CA ILE A 40 15.66 1.52 -3.48
C ILE A 40 14.19 1.95 -3.49
N THR A 41 13.91 3.21 -3.84
CA THR A 41 12.55 3.77 -3.89
C THR A 41 11.59 2.93 -4.75
N ILE A 42 12.05 2.47 -5.91
CA ILE A 42 11.23 1.66 -6.81
C ILE A 42 11.01 0.25 -6.27
N GLY A 43 12.06 -0.34 -5.68
CA GLY A 43 11.95 -1.64 -5.02
C GLY A 43 10.95 -1.63 -3.85
N LEU A 44 10.85 -0.53 -3.10
CA LEU A 44 10.04 -0.47 -1.88
C LEU A 44 8.54 -0.79 -2.05
N GLY A 45 8.00 -0.91 -3.28
CA GLY A 45 6.64 -1.43 -3.51
C GLY A 45 5.55 -0.61 -2.80
N GLY A 46 5.83 0.67 -2.56
CA GLY A 46 5.24 1.42 -1.47
C GLY A 46 3.72 1.56 -1.52
N GLN A 47 3.15 1.62 -2.71
CA GLN A 47 1.71 1.71 -2.87
C GLN A 47 0.98 0.47 -2.37
N VAL A 48 1.51 -0.72 -2.67
CA VAL A 48 0.88 -1.97 -2.23
C VAL A 48 1.13 -2.20 -0.75
N GLY A 49 2.33 -1.88 -0.26
CA GLY A 49 2.65 -1.93 1.18
C GLY A 49 1.71 -1.06 2.03
N ARG A 50 1.42 0.17 1.59
CA ARG A 50 0.45 1.05 2.26
C ARG A 50 -0.94 0.46 2.32
N LEU A 51 -1.47 0.00 1.19
CA LEU A 51 -2.83 -0.55 1.12
C LEU A 51 -2.96 -1.86 1.90
N ALA A 52 -1.96 -2.73 1.84
CA ALA A 52 -1.90 -3.97 2.62
C ALA A 52 -1.87 -3.67 4.14
N ALA A 53 -1.12 -2.67 4.57
CA ALA A 53 -1.04 -2.30 5.97
C ALA A 53 -2.37 -1.74 6.52
N VAL A 54 -3.07 -0.93 5.73
CA VAL A 54 -4.41 -0.41 6.07
C VAL A 54 -5.41 -1.57 6.19
N PHE A 55 -5.38 -2.50 5.24
CA PHE A 55 -6.19 -3.72 5.28
C PHE A 55 -5.94 -4.54 6.56
N CYS A 56 -4.67 -4.71 6.97
CA CYS A 56 -4.33 -5.44 8.18
C CYS A 56 -4.80 -4.72 9.46
N ILE A 57 -4.80 -3.39 9.52
CA ILE A 57 -5.45 -2.66 10.63
C ILE A 57 -6.96 -2.88 10.63
N ALA A 58 -7.63 -2.75 9.48
CA ALA A 58 -9.07 -2.94 9.38
C ALA A 58 -9.49 -4.34 9.85
N ARG A 59 -8.72 -5.37 9.46
CA ARG A 59 -8.89 -6.74 9.92
C ARG A 59 -8.63 -6.89 11.43
N PHE A 60 -7.57 -6.30 11.96
CA PHE A 60 -7.28 -6.30 13.40
C PHE A 60 -8.44 -5.68 14.21
N LEU A 61 -8.98 -4.56 13.75
CA LEU A 61 -10.13 -3.90 14.38
C LEU A 61 -11.39 -4.79 14.32
N ALA A 62 -11.67 -5.40 13.18
CA ALA A 62 -12.81 -6.32 13.00
C ALA A 62 -12.72 -7.52 13.94
N ASP A 63 -11.52 -8.07 14.12
CA ASP A 63 -11.26 -9.19 15.00
C ASP A 63 -11.49 -8.85 16.47
N VAL A 64 -11.01 -7.68 16.93
CA VAL A 64 -11.19 -7.20 18.32
C VAL A 64 -12.67 -7.05 18.68
N VAL A 65 -13.50 -6.62 17.73
CA VAL A 65 -14.94 -6.43 17.97
C VAL A 65 -15.74 -7.72 17.74
N SER A 66 -15.11 -8.78 17.19
CA SER A 66 -15.76 -10.06 16.93
C SER A 66 -16.16 -10.78 18.24
N PRO A 67 -17.26 -11.57 18.26
CA PRO A 67 -17.69 -12.28 19.47
C PRO A 67 -16.72 -13.42 19.82
N ARG A 68 -15.96 -13.92 18.84
CA ARG A 68 -14.95 -14.96 18.99
C ARG A 68 -13.65 -14.44 19.62
N ALA A 69 -13.52 -13.12 19.80
CA ALA A 69 -12.31 -12.51 20.36
C ALA A 69 -12.01 -12.97 21.80
N THR A 70 -13.04 -13.25 22.59
CA THR A 70 -12.90 -13.70 23.99
C THR A 70 -12.61 -15.20 24.13
N ALA A 71 -12.98 -15.99 23.12
CA ALA A 71 -12.74 -17.44 23.08
C ALA A 71 -11.42 -17.82 22.37
N MET A 72 -10.58 -16.83 22.06
CA MET A 72 -9.42 -17.01 21.19
C MET A 72 -8.21 -17.55 21.95
N THR A 73 -7.65 -18.66 21.50
CA THR A 73 -6.48 -19.26 22.15
C THR A 73 -5.19 -18.47 21.84
N ARG A 74 -4.13 -18.70 22.65
CA ARG A 74 -2.79 -18.14 22.37
C ARG A 74 -2.24 -18.59 21.00
N GLN A 75 -2.54 -19.83 20.59
CA GLN A 75 -2.10 -20.36 19.31
C GLN A 75 -2.80 -19.68 18.13
N ASP A 76 -4.11 -19.44 18.24
CA ASP A 76 -4.88 -18.70 17.24
C ASP A 76 -4.36 -17.27 17.06
N ARG A 77 -4.03 -16.60 18.18
CA ARG A 77 -3.44 -15.25 18.14
C ARG A 77 -2.09 -15.23 17.42
N ARG A 78 -1.26 -16.27 17.57
CA ARG A 78 0.05 -16.36 16.88
C ARG A 78 -0.13 -16.64 15.39
N ARG A 79 -1.04 -17.55 15.01
CA ARG A 79 -1.36 -17.83 13.61
C ARG A 79 -1.90 -16.58 12.89
N ARG A 80 -2.75 -15.80 13.56
CA ARG A 80 -3.26 -14.52 13.03
C ARG A 80 -2.16 -13.49 12.85
N ALA A 81 -1.30 -13.29 13.85
CA ALA A 81 -0.18 -12.36 13.73
C ALA A 81 0.75 -12.76 12.57
N PHE A 82 1.03 -14.06 12.42
CA PHE A 82 1.82 -14.56 11.30
C PHE A 82 1.15 -14.26 9.95
N PHE A 83 -0.16 -14.48 9.83
CA PHE A 83 -0.92 -14.13 8.64
C PHE A 83 -0.85 -12.62 8.35
N ASP A 84 -1.08 -11.77 9.34
CA ASP A 84 -1.03 -10.31 9.16
C ASP A 84 0.36 -9.84 8.70
N TYR A 85 1.44 -10.40 9.26
CA TYR A 85 2.81 -10.10 8.82
C TYR A 85 3.10 -10.63 7.42
N THR A 86 2.62 -11.83 7.10
CA THR A 86 2.80 -12.44 5.77
C THR A 86 2.07 -11.62 4.71
N VAL A 87 0.87 -11.12 5.01
CA VAL A 87 0.11 -10.25 4.08
C VAL A 87 0.73 -8.85 4.01
N SER A 88 1.08 -8.24 5.15
CA SER A 88 1.62 -6.87 5.20
C SER A 88 3.04 -6.73 4.64
N PHE A 89 3.88 -7.77 4.75
CA PHE A 89 5.27 -7.73 4.30
C PHE A 89 5.55 -8.73 3.18
N GLY A 90 5.02 -9.95 3.26
CA GLY A 90 5.24 -10.98 2.25
C GLY A 90 4.66 -10.59 0.89
N VAL A 91 3.44 -10.06 0.82
CA VAL A 91 2.85 -9.62 -0.47
C VAL A 91 3.69 -8.49 -1.10
N PRO A 92 4.05 -7.40 -0.40
CA PRO A 92 4.96 -6.40 -0.95
C PRO A 92 6.33 -6.94 -1.39
N ILE A 93 6.93 -7.88 -0.64
CA ILE A 93 8.22 -8.49 -1.00
C ILE A 93 8.10 -9.31 -2.30
N ILE A 94 7.03 -10.09 -2.45
CA ILE A 94 6.77 -10.85 -3.67
C ILE A 94 6.58 -9.91 -4.85
N ILE A 95 5.77 -8.86 -4.68
CA ILE A 95 5.52 -7.86 -5.74
C ILE A 95 6.81 -7.11 -6.10
N MET A 96 7.66 -6.80 -5.12
CA MET A 96 9.00 -6.24 -5.35
C MET A 96 9.86 -7.17 -6.20
N GLY A 97 9.87 -8.48 -5.92
CA GLY A 97 10.58 -9.45 -6.76
C GLY A 97 9.99 -9.56 -8.17
N CYS A 98 8.66 -9.50 -8.28
CA CYS A 98 7.96 -9.52 -9.56
C CYS A 98 8.05 -8.20 -10.35
N HIS A 99 8.55 -7.11 -9.74
CA HIS A 99 8.60 -5.81 -10.40
C HIS A 99 9.52 -5.81 -11.62
N ILE A 100 10.56 -6.64 -11.58
CA ILE A 100 11.50 -6.93 -12.67
C ILE A 100 10.77 -7.38 -13.95
N VAL A 101 9.61 -8.03 -13.82
CA VAL A 101 8.88 -8.64 -14.95
C VAL A 101 8.23 -7.60 -15.86
N TYR A 102 7.72 -6.52 -15.29
CA TYR A 102 6.94 -5.50 -16.02
C TYR A 102 7.66 -4.15 -16.14
N GLN A 103 8.84 -4.01 -15.54
CA GLN A 103 9.64 -2.80 -15.61
C GLN A 103 10.27 -2.66 -17.01
N ALA A 104 9.92 -1.58 -17.72
CA ALA A 104 10.49 -1.28 -19.03
C ALA A 104 11.83 -0.55 -18.94
N ASN A 105 11.92 0.50 -18.10
CA ASN A 105 13.15 1.25 -17.82
C ASN A 105 13.48 1.25 -16.34
N ARG A 106 14.78 1.45 -16.02
CA ARG A 106 15.31 1.37 -14.65
C ARG A 106 14.62 2.33 -13.68
N PHE A 107 14.39 3.58 -14.09
CA PHE A 107 13.58 4.55 -13.35
C PHE A 107 13.25 5.75 -14.23
N ALA A 108 12.22 6.49 -13.84
CA ALA A 108 11.93 7.83 -14.34
C ALA A 108 11.96 8.83 -13.20
N ILE A 109 12.42 10.05 -13.49
CA ILE A 109 12.45 11.14 -12.52
C ILE A 109 11.42 12.18 -12.94
N LEU A 110 10.48 12.47 -12.04
CA LEU A 110 9.47 13.51 -12.21
C LEU A 110 9.77 14.68 -11.28
N ARG A 111 9.65 15.89 -11.82
CA ARG A 111 9.83 17.13 -11.04
C ARG A 111 8.79 17.21 -9.91
N GLY A 112 9.23 17.51 -8.69
CA GLY A 112 8.38 17.61 -7.50
C GLY A 112 7.90 16.27 -6.92
N VAL A 113 8.03 15.16 -7.64
CA VAL A 113 7.62 13.81 -7.21
C VAL A 113 8.82 12.90 -6.95
N GLY A 114 9.93 13.08 -7.66
CA GLY A 114 11.17 12.31 -7.55
C GLY A 114 11.16 11.02 -8.36
N CYS A 115 11.79 9.97 -7.83
CA CYS A 115 11.99 8.70 -8.53
C CYS A 115 10.69 7.89 -8.64
N THR A 116 10.35 7.44 -9.84
CA THR A 116 9.18 6.63 -10.12
C THR A 116 9.51 5.44 -11.04
N ALA A 117 8.73 4.37 -10.90
CA ALA A 117 8.86 3.21 -11.77
C ALA A 117 8.19 3.48 -13.12
N THR A 118 8.92 3.27 -14.21
CA THR A 118 8.33 3.23 -15.55
C THR A 118 7.64 1.88 -15.76
N GLN A 119 6.46 1.91 -16.35
CA GLN A 119 5.68 0.72 -16.66
C GLN A 119 5.04 0.88 -18.02
N LEU A 120 4.96 -0.21 -18.78
CA LEU A 120 4.14 -0.29 -19.98
C LEU A 120 2.87 -1.06 -19.66
N MET A 121 1.75 -0.70 -20.31
CA MET A 121 0.51 -1.45 -20.15
C MET A 121 0.59 -2.79 -20.88
N SER A 122 0.64 -3.85 -20.09
CA SER A 122 0.66 -5.24 -20.51
C SER A 122 -0.03 -6.10 -19.46
N TRP A 123 -0.37 -7.35 -19.79
CA TRP A 123 -1.06 -8.24 -18.84
C TRP A 123 -0.32 -8.42 -17.50
N PRO A 124 1.03 -8.48 -17.40
CA PRO A 124 1.71 -8.62 -16.11
C PRO A 124 1.54 -7.37 -15.24
N THR A 125 1.55 -6.17 -15.82
CA THR A 125 1.33 -4.93 -15.08
C THR A 125 -0.07 -4.89 -14.46
N LEU A 126 -1.08 -5.36 -15.20
CA LEU A 126 -2.46 -5.43 -14.70
C LEU A 126 -2.57 -6.36 -13.48
N VAL A 127 -2.01 -7.57 -13.59
CA VAL A 127 -2.15 -8.63 -12.57
C VAL A 127 -1.22 -8.40 -11.37
N LEU A 128 0.01 -7.93 -11.59
CA LEU A 128 1.02 -7.86 -10.52
C LEU A 128 1.01 -6.52 -9.79
N ARG A 129 0.45 -5.46 -10.39
CA ARG A 129 0.45 -4.11 -9.81
C ARG A 129 -0.95 -3.52 -9.66
N LEU A 130 -1.75 -3.56 -10.72
CA LEU A 130 -3.03 -2.82 -10.76
C LEU A 130 -4.13 -3.47 -9.92
N ILE A 131 -4.22 -4.81 -9.91
CA ILE A 131 -5.33 -5.53 -9.25
C ILE A 131 -5.26 -5.46 -7.70
N TRP A 132 -4.05 -5.43 -7.13
CA TRP A 132 -3.85 -5.54 -5.69
C TRP A 132 -4.39 -4.33 -4.92
N GLY A 133 -4.27 -3.13 -5.49
CA GLY A 133 -4.75 -1.91 -4.85
C GLY A 133 -6.26 -1.96 -4.56
N PRO A 134 -7.11 -2.18 -5.58
CA PRO A 134 -8.55 -2.38 -5.41
C PRO A 134 -8.90 -3.54 -4.48
N ILE A 135 -8.20 -4.69 -4.56
CA ILE A 135 -8.46 -5.84 -3.68
C ILE A 135 -8.31 -5.46 -2.20
N PHE A 136 -7.18 -4.85 -1.84
CA PHE A 136 -6.93 -4.44 -0.46
C PHE A 136 -7.86 -3.31 -0.02
N ALA A 137 -8.17 -2.37 -0.91
CA ALA A 137 -9.08 -1.26 -0.65
C ALA A 137 -10.50 -1.76 -0.35
N VAL A 138 -11.06 -2.61 -1.21
CA VAL A 138 -12.39 -3.22 -1.05
C VAL A 138 -12.43 -4.08 0.21
N GLY A 139 -11.43 -4.94 0.41
CA GLY A 139 -11.33 -5.74 1.63
C GLY A 139 -11.29 -4.89 2.90
N GLY A 140 -10.53 -3.79 2.88
CA GLY A 140 -10.44 -2.84 3.99
C GLY A 140 -11.78 -2.21 4.31
N VAL A 141 -12.51 -1.75 3.29
CA VAL A 141 -13.86 -1.17 3.44
C VAL A 141 -14.83 -2.17 4.08
N PHE A 142 -14.85 -3.43 3.63
CA PHE A 142 -15.71 -4.45 4.23
C PHE A 142 -15.41 -4.69 5.71
N TYR A 143 -14.13 -4.84 6.08
CA TYR A 143 -13.74 -5.04 7.48
C TYR A 143 -14.02 -3.80 8.34
N SER A 144 -13.77 -2.60 7.84
CA SER A 144 -14.07 -1.36 8.54
C SER A 144 -15.57 -1.16 8.72
N ALA A 145 -16.39 -1.41 7.69
CA ALA A 145 -17.84 -1.35 7.78
C ALA A 145 -18.38 -2.36 8.81
N TYR A 146 -17.87 -3.59 8.83
CA TYR A 146 -18.21 -4.58 9.83
C TYR A 146 -17.86 -4.13 11.26
N THR A 147 -16.67 -3.56 11.43
CA THR A 147 -16.22 -3.03 12.72
C THR A 147 -17.16 -1.92 13.21
N VAL A 148 -17.49 -0.96 12.35
CA VAL A 148 -18.41 0.16 12.67
C VAL A 148 -19.82 -0.33 12.97
N TYR A 149 -20.38 -1.23 12.15
CA TYR A 149 -21.69 -1.83 12.38
C TYR A 149 -21.78 -2.45 13.78
N ARG A 150 -20.76 -3.23 14.15
CA ARG A 150 -20.69 -3.90 15.44
C ARG A 150 -20.48 -2.94 16.61
N LEU A 151 -19.65 -1.91 16.42
CA LEU A 151 -19.46 -0.82 17.38
C LEU A 151 -20.79 -0.13 17.70
N ILE A 152 -21.57 0.23 16.69
CA ILE A 152 -22.86 0.90 16.85
C ILE A 152 -23.85 -0.02 17.57
N ARG A 153 -23.93 -1.29 17.14
CA ARG A 153 -24.85 -2.29 17.73
C ARG A 153 -24.52 -2.62 19.19
N HIS A 154 -23.24 -2.68 19.56
CA HIS A 154 -22.78 -3.09 20.89
C HIS A 154 -22.16 -1.97 21.73
N ARG A 155 -22.47 -0.70 21.41
CA ARG A 155 -21.92 0.49 22.08
C ARG A 155 -21.98 0.46 23.62
N ARG A 156 -23.01 -0.17 24.19
CA ARG A 156 -23.19 -0.30 25.65
C ARG A 156 -22.23 -1.31 26.31
N ASN A 157 -21.75 -2.31 25.57
CA ASN A 157 -20.85 -3.37 26.05
C ASN A 157 -19.42 -3.23 25.51
N PHE A 158 -19.16 -2.19 24.72
CA PHE A 158 -17.91 -2.01 23.99
C PHE A 158 -16.68 -1.97 24.89
N GLY A 159 -16.74 -1.23 26.00
CA GLY A 159 -15.62 -1.16 26.96
C GLY A 159 -15.24 -2.52 27.53
N ARG A 160 -16.24 -3.40 27.78
CA ARG A 160 -16.00 -4.77 28.26
C ARG A 160 -15.47 -5.69 27.16
N ILE A 161 -15.97 -5.55 25.93
CA ILE A 161 -15.51 -6.35 24.78
C ILE A 161 -14.04 -6.04 24.47
N VAL A 162 -13.64 -4.77 24.44
CA VAL A 162 -12.25 -4.37 24.19
C VAL A 162 -11.33 -4.81 25.32
N ALA A 163 -11.73 -4.59 26.58
CA ALA A 163 -10.96 -5.01 27.74
C ALA A 163 -10.78 -6.54 27.81
N GLY A 164 -11.80 -7.31 27.42
CA GLY A 164 -11.77 -8.78 27.39
C GLY A 164 -10.99 -9.37 26.22
N ALA A 165 -11.00 -8.71 25.05
CA ALA A 165 -10.28 -9.18 23.87
C ALA A 165 -8.75 -8.97 23.99
N HIS A 166 -8.32 -7.87 24.62
CA HIS A 166 -6.91 -7.53 24.75
C HIS A 166 -6.63 -6.73 26.03
N SER A 167 -5.96 -7.35 27.00
CA SER A 167 -5.56 -6.69 28.26
C SER A 167 -4.66 -5.45 28.10
N ALA A 168 -4.03 -5.26 26.94
CA ALA A 168 -3.14 -4.13 26.66
C ALA A 168 -3.79 -3.00 25.83
N LEU A 169 -5.02 -3.18 25.32
CA LEU A 169 -5.67 -2.23 24.42
C LEU A 169 -6.76 -1.47 25.16
N THR A 170 -6.56 -0.16 25.36
CA THR A 170 -7.59 0.71 25.96
C THR A 170 -8.61 1.15 24.91
N THR A 171 -9.84 1.40 25.34
CA THR A 171 -10.95 1.90 24.51
C THR A 171 -10.55 3.12 23.67
N GLY A 172 -9.82 4.08 24.25
CA GLY A 172 -9.37 5.28 23.55
C GLY A 172 -8.32 5.01 22.45
N ARG A 173 -7.39 4.08 22.68
CA ARG A 173 -6.41 3.68 21.65
C ARG A 173 -7.08 2.98 20.48
N PHE A 174 -8.06 2.13 20.77
CA PHE A 174 -8.86 1.47 19.73
C PHE A 174 -9.61 2.48 18.86
N ILE A 175 -10.30 3.46 19.46
CA ILE A 175 -11.07 4.47 18.70
C ILE A 175 -10.14 5.29 17.80
N ARG A 176 -8.98 5.71 18.31
CA ARG A 176 -7.97 6.43 17.51
C ARG A 176 -7.49 5.62 16.30
N LEU A 177 -7.21 4.34 16.47
CA LEU A 177 -6.83 3.44 15.38
C LEU A 177 -7.97 3.24 14.37
N ALA A 178 -9.21 3.14 14.85
CA ALA A 178 -10.39 3.03 13.99
C ALA A 178 -10.59 4.29 13.13
N ILE A 179 -10.50 5.47 13.73
CA ILE A 179 -10.58 6.75 13.01
C ILE A 179 -9.47 6.85 11.97
N LEU A 180 -8.22 6.52 12.35
CA LEU A 180 -7.07 6.51 11.43
C LEU A 180 -7.28 5.56 10.26
N SER A 181 -7.77 4.35 10.51
CA SER A 181 -8.04 3.37 9.45
C SER A 181 -9.15 3.84 8.51
N MET A 182 -10.23 4.41 9.06
CA MET A 182 -11.35 4.90 8.27
C MET A 182 -10.96 6.10 7.42
N SER A 183 -10.24 7.08 7.98
CA SER A 183 -9.77 8.24 7.23
C SER A 183 -8.84 7.83 6.09
N TYR A 184 -7.95 6.86 6.34
CA TYR A 184 -7.06 6.33 5.30
C TYR A 184 -7.82 5.60 4.19
N LEU A 185 -8.89 4.86 4.50
CA LEU A 185 -9.72 4.20 3.48
C LEU A 185 -10.55 5.21 2.67
N CYS A 186 -11.15 6.21 3.34
CA CYS A 186 -11.95 7.25 2.68
C CYS A 186 -11.14 8.04 1.66
N ILE A 187 -9.85 8.25 1.91
CA ILE A 187 -8.94 8.97 1.00
C ILE A 187 -8.22 8.00 0.05
N GLY A 188 -7.77 6.87 0.58
CA GLY A 188 -6.99 5.88 -0.15
C GLY A 188 -7.77 5.16 -1.25
N VAL A 189 -9.08 4.89 -1.04
CA VAL A 189 -9.91 4.25 -2.07
C VAL A 189 -10.07 5.16 -3.29
N PRO A 190 -10.53 6.43 -3.18
CA PRO A 190 -10.58 7.36 -4.31
C PRO A 190 -9.21 7.58 -4.96
N LEU A 191 -8.15 7.76 -4.19
CA LEU A 191 -6.80 7.94 -4.74
C LEU A 191 -6.31 6.70 -5.48
N SER A 192 -6.59 5.50 -4.99
CA SER A 192 -6.23 4.27 -5.68
C SER A 192 -6.96 4.15 -7.01
N LEU A 193 -8.25 4.46 -7.04
CA LEU A 193 -9.06 4.41 -8.26
C LEU A 193 -8.61 5.47 -9.27
N PHE A 194 -8.38 6.70 -8.79
CA PHE A 194 -7.84 7.78 -9.60
C PHE A 194 -6.46 7.42 -10.17
N SER A 195 -5.58 6.83 -9.35
CA SER A 195 -4.27 6.38 -9.80
C SER A 195 -4.40 5.31 -10.89
N VAL A 196 -5.29 4.33 -10.74
CA VAL A 196 -5.55 3.33 -11.77
C VAL A 196 -6.04 3.98 -13.07
N ILE A 197 -7.02 4.89 -12.99
CA ILE A 197 -7.55 5.61 -14.15
C ILE A 197 -6.45 6.42 -14.84
N GLN A 198 -5.65 7.17 -14.07
CA GLN A 198 -4.58 7.99 -14.61
C GLN A 198 -3.46 7.15 -15.22
N ASN A 199 -3.11 6.01 -14.61
CA ASN A 199 -2.19 5.05 -15.20
C ASN A 199 -2.74 4.55 -16.54
N ILE A 200 -4.00 4.12 -16.61
CA ILE A 200 -4.61 3.65 -17.87
C ILE A 200 -4.61 4.76 -18.93
N ALA A 201 -4.98 5.98 -18.57
CA ALA A 201 -5.01 7.12 -19.49
C ALA A 201 -3.63 7.52 -20.03
N THR A 202 -2.57 7.37 -19.21
CA THR A 202 -1.20 7.75 -19.59
C THR A 202 -0.39 6.62 -20.21
N SER A 203 -0.80 5.36 -20.05
CA SER A 203 -0.01 4.20 -20.49
C SER A 203 0.00 3.96 -22.00
N GLY A 204 -0.69 4.79 -22.78
CA GLY A 204 -0.72 4.68 -24.24
C GLY A 204 -1.36 3.37 -24.73
N ARG A 205 -0.86 2.81 -25.83
CA ARG A 205 -1.38 1.57 -26.43
C ARG A 205 -1.07 0.36 -25.55
N TYR A 206 -1.99 -0.61 -25.52
CA TYR A 206 -1.74 -1.91 -24.92
C TYR A 206 -0.70 -2.68 -25.75
N PHE A 207 0.32 -3.24 -25.09
CA PHE A 207 1.35 -4.04 -25.73
C PHE A 207 1.22 -5.51 -25.33
N ASP A 208 1.32 -6.41 -26.31
CA ASP A 208 1.48 -7.83 -26.04
C ASP A 208 2.83 -8.06 -25.35
N TYR A 209 2.81 -8.82 -24.27
CA TYR A 209 3.97 -9.00 -23.43
C TYR A 209 5.05 -9.82 -24.14
N SER A 210 6.25 -9.25 -24.25
CA SER A 210 7.45 -10.00 -24.62
C SER A 210 8.62 -9.58 -23.73
N TRP A 211 9.26 -10.56 -23.08
CA TRP A 211 10.36 -10.31 -22.15
C TRP A 211 11.53 -9.56 -22.79
N GLN A 212 11.88 -9.92 -24.03
CA GLN A 212 13.00 -9.30 -24.76
C GLN A 212 12.75 -7.80 -25.03
N TYR A 213 11.53 -7.42 -25.38
CA TYR A 213 11.16 -6.02 -25.64
C TYR A 213 11.17 -5.16 -24.37
N PHE A 214 10.71 -5.70 -23.24
CA PHE A 214 10.74 -4.97 -21.99
C PHE A 214 12.17 -4.82 -21.46
N ARG A 215 13.04 -5.82 -21.68
CA ARG A 215 14.43 -5.81 -21.21
C ARG A 215 15.37 -5.01 -22.11
N SER A 216 15.06 -4.86 -23.40
CA SER A 216 15.89 -4.10 -24.35
C SER A 216 16.03 -2.64 -23.92
N THR A 217 14.97 -2.04 -23.41
CA THR A 217 14.93 -0.61 -23.07
C THR A 217 15.55 -0.30 -21.70
N TRP A 218 15.72 -1.32 -20.86
CA TRP A 218 16.22 -1.18 -19.48
C TRP A 218 17.70 -0.76 -19.42
N HIS A 219 18.47 -0.89 -20.50
CA HIS A 219 19.86 -0.43 -20.55
C HIS A 219 20.00 1.05 -20.92
N HIS A 220 18.91 1.73 -21.31
CA HIS A 220 18.94 3.14 -21.65
C HIS A 220 18.83 4.05 -20.41
N GLU A 221 19.30 5.29 -20.56
CA GLU A 221 19.29 6.34 -19.52
C GLU A 221 17.88 6.57 -18.93
N PRO A 222 17.77 7.05 -17.67
CA PRO A 222 16.47 7.26 -17.04
C PRO A 222 15.63 8.29 -17.80
N ILE A 223 14.33 8.02 -17.92
CA ILE A 223 13.42 8.98 -18.55
C ILE A 223 13.28 10.19 -17.62
N LEU A 224 13.71 11.36 -18.11
CA LEU A 224 13.56 12.63 -17.43
C LEU A 224 12.28 13.32 -17.93
N VAL A 225 11.22 13.33 -17.12
CA VAL A 225 9.96 13.97 -17.50
C VAL A 225 9.92 15.35 -16.85
N SER A 226 10.33 16.36 -17.62
CA SER A 226 10.13 17.78 -17.28
C SER A 226 8.81 18.24 -17.92
N ASP A 227 8.04 19.09 -17.24
CA ASP A 227 6.70 19.64 -17.58
C ASP A 227 6.48 20.18 -19.02
N LYS A 228 7.47 20.08 -19.92
CA LYS A 228 7.37 20.43 -21.33
C LYS A 228 7.00 19.25 -22.22
N GLN A 229 5.94 18.54 -21.85
CA GLN A 229 5.16 17.77 -22.82
C GLN A 229 3.84 18.51 -23.03
N THR A 230 3.93 19.68 -23.65
CA THR A 230 2.83 20.22 -24.44
C THR A 230 2.46 19.15 -25.45
N LEU A 231 1.32 18.50 -25.24
CA LEU A 231 0.64 17.71 -26.25
C LEU A 231 0.51 18.56 -27.52
N PRO A 232 0.88 18.07 -28.71
CA PRO A 232 0.47 18.68 -29.97
C PRO A 232 -1.05 18.60 -30.14
#